data_AF-H0ULR8-F1
#
_entry.id   AF-H0ULR8-F1
#
_cell.length_a   1.000
_cell.length_b   1.000
_cell.length_c   1.000
_cell.angle_alpha   90.00
_cell.angle_beta   90.00
_cell.angle_gamma   90.00
#
_symmetry.space_group_name_H-M   'P 1'
#
loop_
_entity.id
_entity.type
_entity.pdbx_description
1 polymer ?
#
loop_
_entity_poly.entity_id
_entity_poly.type
_entity_poly.pdbx_seq_one_letter_code
_entity_poly.pdbx_strand_id
1 'polypeptide(L)'
;MRAFELFEDGRLIPLPDEGRERGVTVFLPAGRQLFGRLEGDLCCWSLWDGRKKTDVLSADGGLVLSEEPEAFILPPAACRQVEDALYVQYPPPGDHCLTIGMLRQICPDVPLFWGPVSETLASLSPNLTSQNGTLQLYWGVRFALAGGRQDIIDRIRLWSLNARDFLNGKIDAQMVLTASQTPPPQLLNGQSLGPQRPVDGEPEESEAGPDTTLLVRYDAVKPFGQTPLSAWFLLSGDLWRHLRKFLSGGEAILCLWGALEAREAWEQSRRYCPPSSEPADTSSVLC
;
A
#
# COMPACT_ATOMS: atom_id res chain seq x y z
N MET A 1 9.23 32.61 13.41
CA MET A 1 8.49 31.34 13.28
C MET A 1 9.16 30.67 12.12
N ARG A 2 9.92 29.60 12.34
CA ARG A 2 10.75 29.03 11.28
C ARG A 2 9.87 28.34 10.25
N ALA A 3 9.98 28.79 9.00
CA ALA A 3 9.25 28.24 7.87
C ALA A 3 10.15 27.27 7.11
N PHE A 4 9.59 26.13 6.68
CA PHE A 4 10.26 25.11 5.89
C PHE A 4 9.34 24.64 4.78
N GLU A 5 9.90 24.25 3.65
CA GLU A 5 9.19 23.59 2.55
C GLU A 5 9.56 22.10 2.50
N LEU A 6 8.56 21.21 2.46
CA LEU A 6 8.76 19.77 2.34
C LEU A 6 8.80 19.33 0.88
N PHE A 7 9.90 18.67 0.50
CA PHE A 7 10.09 18.07 -0.82
C PHE A 7 9.69 16.59 -0.83
N GLU A 8 9.44 16.05 -2.02
CA GLU A 8 8.96 14.67 -2.23
C GLU A 8 9.89 13.59 -1.68
N ASP A 9 11.18 13.90 -1.51
CA ASP A 9 12.18 13.00 -0.92
C ASP A 9 12.30 13.13 0.61
N GLY A 10 11.40 13.89 1.23
CA GLY A 10 11.34 14.08 2.68
C GLY A 10 12.26 15.17 3.20
N ARG A 11 12.98 15.91 2.34
CA ARG A 11 13.82 17.04 2.76
C ARG A 11 12.97 18.26 3.12
N LEU A 12 13.27 18.89 4.25
CA LEU A 12 12.73 20.18 4.66
C LEU A 12 13.76 21.28 4.38
N ILE A 13 13.47 22.20 3.46
CA ILE A 13 14.34 23.35 3.16
C ILE A 13 13.85 24.57 3.94
N PRO A 14 14.71 25.26 4.71
CA PRO A 14 14.32 26.47 5.43
C PRO A 14 14.00 27.60 4.45
N LEU A 15 12.87 28.27 4.67
CA LEU A 15 12.50 29.50 4.00
C LEU A 15 13.05 30.71 4.77
N PRO A 16 13.27 31.87 4.12
CA PRO A 16 13.79 33.07 4.79
C PRO A 16 12.90 33.46 5.98
N ASP A 17 13.48 33.51 7.18
CA ASP A 17 12.74 33.74 8.43
C ASP A 17 12.98 35.18 8.92
N GLU A 18 11.90 35.91 9.22
CA GLU A 18 11.96 37.26 9.82
C GLU A 18 11.56 37.27 11.32
N GLY A 19 11.24 36.13 11.95
CA GLY A 19 10.54 36.12 13.25
C GLY A 19 11.17 35.29 14.37
N ARG A 20 11.25 35.87 15.59
CA ARG A 20 11.74 35.27 16.85
C ARG A 20 10.82 34.25 17.56
N GLU A 21 9.72 33.81 16.95
CA GLU A 21 8.76 32.91 17.60
C GLU A 21 9.16 31.42 17.55
N ARG A 22 8.99 30.71 18.68
CA ARG A 22 9.19 29.26 18.83
C ARG A 22 8.05 28.49 18.14
N GLY A 23 8.29 28.10 16.89
CA GLY A 23 7.37 27.26 16.12
C GLY A 23 7.94 26.95 14.74
N VAL A 24 7.51 25.83 14.17
CA VAL A 24 7.90 25.33 12.85
C VAL A 24 6.66 25.30 11.96
N THR A 25 6.74 25.82 10.75
CA THR A 25 5.70 25.68 9.74
C THR A 25 6.30 24.96 8.55
N VAL A 26 5.71 23.83 8.16
CA VAL A 26 6.08 23.05 6.99
C VAL A 26 5.02 23.25 5.91
N PHE A 27 5.40 23.83 4.78
CA PHE A 27 4.52 23.92 3.61
C PHE A 27 4.47 22.57 2.91
N LEU A 28 3.25 22.12 2.64
CA LEU A 28 2.93 20.88 1.96
C LEU A 28 2.29 21.21 0.59
N PRO A 29 2.31 20.26 -0.36
CA PRO A 29 1.64 20.43 -1.64
C PRO A 29 0.17 20.85 -1.52
N ALA A 30 -0.35 21.50 -2.57
CA ALA A 30 -1.71 22.02 -2.64
C ALA A 30 -2.07 23.06 -1.55
N GLY A 31 -1.08 23.86 -1.13
CA GLY A 31 -1.29 25.01 -0.24
C GLY A 31 -1.61 24.62 1.20
N ARG A 32 -1.14 23.45 1.66
CA ARG A 32 -1.37 22.96 3.03
C ARG A 32 -0.17 23.31 3.91
N GLN A 33 -0.39 23.34 5.22
CA GLN A 33 0.65 23.73 6.18
C GLN A 33 0.60 22.83 7.41
N LEU A 34 1.74 22.27 7.80
CA LEU A 34 1.89 21.52 9.04
C LEU A 34 2.63 22.40 10.07
N PHE A 35 1.96 22.69 11.17
CA PHE A 35 2.45 23.55 12.24
C PHE A 35 2.96 22.71 13.40
N GLY A 36 4.25 22.81 13.71
CA GLY A 36 4.87 22.28 14.91
C GLY A 36 5.05 23.35 15.97
N ARG A 37 4.66 23.06 17.20
CA ARG A 37 4.91 23.92 18.36
C ARG A 37 5.39 23.11 19.55
N LEU A 38 6.19 23.74 20.40
CA LEU A 38 6.59 23.20 21.69
C LEU A 38 5.61 23.69 22.76
N GLU A 39 4.88 22.78 23.39
CA GLU A 39 4.07 23.04 24.57
C GLU A 39 4.72 22.36 25.79
N GLY A 40 5.57 23.11 26.50
CA GLY A 40 6.45 22.54 27.52
C GLY A 40 7.52 21.65 26.88
N ASP A 41 7.63 20.40 27.33
CA ASP A 41 8.53 19.38 26.75
C ASP A 41 7.87 18.58 25.61
N LEU A 42 6.59 18.86 25.32
CA LEU A 42 5.83 18.15 24.29
C LEU A 42 5.90 18.86 22.95
N CYS A 43 6.10 18.07 21.90
CA CYS A 43 6.00 18.55 20.52
C CYS A 43 4.59 18.27 19.99
N CYS A 44 3.84 19.34 19.78
CA CYS A 44 2.49 19.28 19.23
C CYS A 44 2.53 19.66 17.75
N TRP A 45 1.84 18.87 16.93
CA TRP A 45 1.72 19.15 15.49
C TRP A 45 0.27 19.25 15.08
N SER A 46 -0.04 20.27 14.29
CA SER A 46 -1.35 20.44 13.71
C SER A 46 -1.26 20.69 12.20
N LEU A 47 -2.13 20.04 11.44
CA LEU A 47 -2.24 20.20 10.00
C LEU A 47 -3.35 21.18 9.65
N TRP A 48 -3.03 22.11 8.77
CA TRP A 48 -3.98 23.04 8.15
C TRP A 48 -4.19 22.67 6.69
N ASP A 49 -5.47 22.52 6.34
CA ASP A 49 -5.94 22.04 5.04
C ASP A 49 -6.45 23.15 4.11
N GLY A 50 -6.28 24.43 4.50
CA GLY A 50 -6.89 25.57 3.82
C GLY A 50 -8.16 26.09 4.51
N ARG A 51 -8.79 25.30 5.38
CA ARG A 51 -10.09 25.61 6.02
C ARG A 51 -10.05 25.47 7.54
N LYS A 52 -9.45 24.38 8.05
CA LYS A 52 -9.39 24.06 9.48
C LYS A 52 -8.00 23.57 9.88
N LYS A 53 -7.70 23.75 11.17
CA LYS A 53 -6.50 23.21 11.81
C LYS A 53 -6.90 21.97 12.61
N THR A 54 -6.23 20.85 12.36
CA THR A 54 -6.49 19.57 13.03
C THR A 54 -5.22 19.12 13.73
N ASP A 55 -5.29 18.76 15.01
CA ASP A 55 -4.13 18.22 15.72
C ASP A 55 -3.85 16.80 15.22
N VAL A 56 -2.59 16.56 14.81
CA VAL A 56 -2.15 15.32 14.18
C VAL A 56 -1.19 14.55 15.08
N LEU A 57 -0.42 15.23 15.94
CA LEU A 57 0.58 14.60 16.82
C LEU A 57 0.62 15.25 18.21
N SER A 58 0.59 14.42 19.24
CA SER A 58 1.11 14.71 20.58
C SER A 58 1.97 13.50 20.97
N ALA A 59 3.28 13.59 20.75
CA ALA A 59 4.17 12.46 21.01
C ALA A 59 4.93 12.66 22.33
N ASP A 60 4.70 11.78 23.29
CA ASP A 60 5.67 11.48 24.35
C ASP A 60 6.86 10.77 23.68
N GLY A 61 8.02 11.43 23.62
CA GLY A 61 9.21 10.87 22.95
C GLY A 61 9.86 11.75 21.88
N GLY A 62 9.53 13.05 21.86
CA GLY A 62 10.47 14.10 21.47
C GLY A 62 10.86 14.16 20.00
N LEU A 63 10.09 14.91 19.22
CA LEU A 63 10.59 15.49 17.98
C LEU A 63 11.49 16.69 18.36
N VAL A 64 12.73 16.44 18.76
CA VAL A 64 13.65 17.48 19.24
C VAL A 64 14.11 18.36 18.08
N LEU A 65 13.56 19.55 17.99
CA LEU A 65 14.06 20.62 17.11
C LEU A 65 15.36 21.16 17.73
N SER A 66 16.49 20.59 17.35
CA SER A 66 17.81 21.19 17.64
C SER A 66 17.89 22.56 16.96
N GLU A 67 18.48 23.55 17.63
CA GLU A 67 18.53 24.94 17.16
C GLU A 67 19.30 25.10 15.83
N GLU A 68 20.07 24.09 15.43
CA GLU A 68 20.91 24.06 14.23
C GLU A 68 20.95 22.66 13.57
N PRO A 69 20.12 22.40 12.55
CA PRO A 69 20.70 21.72 11.39
C PRO A 69 20.22 22.30 10.06
N GLU A 70 21.12 22.27 9.07
CA GLU A 70 20.89 22.72 7.69
C GLU A 70 19.81 21.90 6.94
N ALA A 71 19.38 20.76 7.48
CA ALA A 71 18.22 19.99 7.01
C ALA A 71 17.68 19.07 8.12
N PHE A 72 16.36 18.88 8.16
CA PHE A 72 15.65 18.01 9.12
C PHE A 72 14.99 16.83 8.41
N ILE A 73 15.03 15.64 9.01
CA ILE A 73 14.39 14.43 8.49
C ILE A 73 13.34 13.96 9.51
N LEU A 74 12.08 13.88 9.08
CA LEU A 74 10.99 13.34 9.90
C LEU A 74 11.20 11.82 10.13
N PRO A 75 10.99 11.31 11.37
CA PRO A 75 11.00 9.87 11.62
C PRO A 75 9.94 9.16 10.76
N PRO A 76 10.19 7.93 10.25
CA PRO A 76 9.25 7.22 9.39
C PRO A 76 7.83 7.05 9.98
N ALA A 77 7.72 6.90 11.31
CA ALA A 77 6.44 6.82 12.00
C ALA A 77 5.64 8.14 11.93
N ALA A 78 6.33 9.27 12.09
CA ALA A 78 5.73 10.60 11.96
C ALA A 78 5.34 10.90 10.51
N CYS A 79 6.18 10.53 9.53
CA CYS A 79 5.82 10.63 8.11
C CYS A 79 4.53 9.87 7.81
N ARG A 80 4.40 8.63 8.27
CA ARG A 80 3.18 7.82 8.07
C ARG A 80 1.94 8.47 8.67
N GLN A 81 2.03 9.04 9.86
CA GLN A 81 0.91 9.74 10.51
C GLN A 81 0.49 11.01 9.76
N VAL A 82 1.46 11.78 9.25
CA VAL A 82 1.18 12.96 8.41
C VAL A 82 0.55 12.53 7.09
N GLU A 83 1.09 11.50 6.43
CA GLU A 83 0.52 10.93 5.22
C GLU A 83 -0.92 10.44 5.44
N ASP A 84 -1.18 9.69 6.52
CA ASP A 84 -2.52 9.19 6.86
C ASP A 84 -3.49 10.35 7.05
N ALA A 85 -3.11 11.39 7.81
CA ALA A 85 -3.92 12.58 7.99
C ALA A 85 -4.20 13.34 6.68
N LEU A 86 -3.27 13.29 5.71
CA LEU A 86 -3.46 13.85 4.39
C LEU A 86 -4.38 12.99 3.52
N TYR A 87 -4.24 11.67 3.55
CA TYR A 87 -5.01 10.73 2.73
C TYR A 87 -6.51 10.79 3.03
N VAL A 88 -6.91 10.96 4.30
CA VAL A 88 -8.32 11.12 4.71
C VAL A 88 -9.00 12.32 4.05
N GLN A 89 -8.22 13.31 3.59
CA GLN A 89 -8.74 14.52 2.97
C GLN A 89 -8.89 14.41 1.45
N TYR A 90 -8.40 13.32 0.85
CA TYR A 90 -8.49 13.09 -0.59
C TYR A 90 -9.54 12.02 -0.89
N PRO A 91 -10.29 12.15 -2.00
CA PRO A 91 -10.98 11.01 -2.53
C PRO A 91 -9.94 9.95 -2.94
N PRO A 92 -10.24 8.66 -2.75
CA PRO A 92 -9.35 7.61 -3.21
C PRO A 92 -9.17 7.70 -4.74
N PRO A 93 -7.97 7.38 -5.25
CA PRO A 93 -7.63 7.59 -6.65
C PRO A 93 -8.49 6.73 -7.58
N GLY A 94 -8.59 7.15 -8.83
CA GLY A 94 -9.29 6.42 -9.90
C GLY A 94 -10.80 6.68 -9.95
N ASP A 95 -11.36 6.48 -11.14
CA ASP A 95 -12.78 6.69 -11.41
C ASP A 95 -13.61 5.42 -11.16
N HIS A 96 -14.74 5.59 -10.48
CA HIS A 96 -15.63 4.47 -10.15
C HIS A 96 -16.24 3.83 -11.40
N CYS A 97 -16.74 4.64 -12.34
CA CYS A 97 -17.45 4.16 -13.52
C CYS A 97 -16.53 3.35 -14.44
N LEU A 98 -15.31 3.85 -14.66
CA LEU A 98 -14.28 3.13 -15.42
C LEU A 98 -13.88 1.84 -14.73
N THR A 99 -13.76 1.85 -13.39
CA THR A 99 -13.44 0.65 -12.61
C THR A 99 -14.52 -0.42 -12.77
N ILE A 100 -15.79 -0.09 -12.58
CA ILE A 100 -16.90 -1.04 -12.77
C ILE A 100 -16.96 -1.55 -14.21
N GLY A 101 -16.76 -0.67 -15.19
CA GLY A 101 -16.70 -1.05 -16.60
C GLY A 101 -15.61 -2.09 -16.88
N MET A 102 -14.41 -1.91 -16.31
CA MET A 102 -13.30 -2.86 -16.42
C MET A 102 -13.59 -4.17 -15.67
N LEU A 103 -14.15 -4.10 -14.46
CA LEU A 103 -14.49 -5.28 -13.66
C LEU A 103 -15.52 -6.18 -14.33
N ARG A 104 -16.49 -5.62 -15.06
CA ARG A 104 -17.43 -6.41 -15.89
C ARG A 104 -16.74 -7.20 -16.99
N GLN A 105 -15.63 -6.70 -17.52
CA GLN A 105 -14.86 -7.40 -18.55
C GLN A 105 -13.96 -8.48 -17.95
N ILE A 106 -13.42 -8.22 -16.76
CA ILE A 106 -12.50 -9.14 -16.05
C ILE A 106 -13.27 -10.28 -15.38
N CYS A 107 -14.39 -9.98 -14.72
CA CYS A 107 -15.23 -10.91 -13.97
C CYS A 107 -16.70 -10.79 -14.39
N PRO A 108 -17.07 -11.25 -15.59
CA PRO A 108 -18.45 -11.19 -16.06
C PRO A 108 -19.42 -12.02 -15.19
N ASP A 109 -18.89 -12.98 -14.44
CA ASP A 109 -19.58 -13.91 -13.55
C ASP A 109 -19.99 -13.28 -12.21
N VAL A 110 -19.44 -12.13 -11.83
CA VAL A 110 -19.71 -11.49 -10.51
C VAL A 110 -20.92 -10.56 -10.61
N PRO A 111 -22.10 -10.94 -10.09
CA PRO A 111 -23.33 -10.18 -10.29
C PRO A 111 -23.29 -8.77 -9.67
N LEU A 112 -22.47 -8.61 -8.63
CA LEU A 112 -22.29 -7.36 -7.90
C LEU A 112 -21.86 -6.20 -8.80
N PHE A 113 -21.13 -6.47 -9.89
CA PHE A 113 -20.68 -5.42 -10.81
C PHE A 113 -21.72 -5.02 -11.86
N TRP A 114 -22.83 -5.76 -12.00
CA TRP A 114 -23.84 -5.53 -13.04
C TRP A 114 -24.98 -4.60 -12.62
N GLY A 115 -24.97 -4.08 -11.39
CA GLY A 115 -25.88 -3.02 -10.93
C GLY A 115 -25.70 -1.69 -11.69
N PRO A 116 -26.55 -0.68 -11.44
CA PRO A 116 -26.38 0.66 -12.03
C PRO A 116 -24.99 1.25 -11.70
N VAL A 117 -24.26 1.69 -12.73
CA VAL A 117 -22.90 2.27 -12.58
C VAL A 117 -22.90 3.58 -11.77
N SER A 118 -24.07 4.20 -11.60
CA SER A 118 -24.29 5.39 -10.78
C SER A 118 -24.32 5.11 -9.27
N GLU A 119 -24.33 3.85 -8.85
CA GLU A 119 -24.22 3.49 -7.45
C GLU A 119 -22.86 3.92 -6.90
N THR A 120 -22.87 4.64 -5.78
CA THR A 120 -21.62 5.08 -5.16
C THR A 120 -20.91 3.88 -4.51
N LEU A 121 -19.60 4.01 -4.27
CA LEU A 121 -18.88 3.01 -3.47
C LEU A 121 -19.59 2.73 -2.13
N ALA A 122 -20.25 3.73 -1.54
CA ALA A 122 -21.00 3.57 -0.29
C ALA A 122 -22.21 2.62 -0.42
N SER A 123 -22.88 2.57 -1.57
CA SER A 123 -24.00 1.63 -1.81
C SER A 123 -23.51 0.22 -2.14
N LEU A 124 -22.33 0.09 -2.74
CA LEU A 124 -21.70 -1.22 -3.02
C LEU A 124 -20.93 -1.79 -1.83
N SER A 125 -20.45 -0.92 -0.93
CA SER A 125 -19.63 -1.27 0.24
C SER A 125 -20.18 -2.41 1.09
N PRO A 126 -21.46 -2.45 1.51
CA PRO A 126 -21.96 -3.53 2.38
C PRO A 126 -21.90 -4.91 1.71
N ASN A 127 -22.11 -4.97 0.39
CA ASN A 127 -22.03 -6.22 -0.38
C ASN A 127 -20.58 -6.59 -0.74
N LEU A 128 -19.72 -5.58 -0.89
CA LEU A 128 -18.29 -5.75 -1.13
C LEU A 128 -17.56 -6.23 0.14
N THR A 129 -17.94 -5.75 1.34
CA THR A 129 -17.33 -6.12 2.63
C THR A 129 -17.52 -7.55 3.07
N SER A 130 -18.52 -8.26 2.54
CA SER A 130 -18.72 -9.68 2.84
C SER A 130 -17.76 -10.59 2.04
N GLN A 131 -17.10 -10.07 1.01
CA GLN A 131 -16.19 -10.81 0.14
C GLN A 131 -14.87 -10.04 -0.05
N ASN A 132 -13.89 -10.30 0.83
CA ASN A 132 -12.57 -9.65 0.81
C ASN A 132 -11.91 -9.66 -0.57
N GLY A 133 -12.06 -10.75 -1.34
CA GLY A 133 -11.55 -10.86 -2.71
C GLY A 133 -12.11 -9.85 -3.69
N THR A 134 -13.42 -9.61 -3.63
CA THR A 134 -14.12 -8.71 -4.56
C THR A 134 -13.77 -7.24 -4.24
N LEU A 135 -13.55 -6.92 -2.97
CA LEU A 135 -12.99 -5.62 -2.53
C LEU A 135 -11.57 -5.40 -3.04
N GLN A 136 -10.70 -6.39 -2.85
CA GLN A 136 -9.31 -6.34 -3.32
C GLN A 136 -9.27 -6.14 -4.83
N LEU A 137 -10.09 -6.91 -5.56
CA LEU A 137 -10.23 -6.79 -7.00
C LEU A 137 -10.68 -5.38 -7.41
N TYR A 138 -11.71 -4.83 -6.76
CA TYR A 138 -12.19 -3.49 -7.05
C TYR A 138 -11.10 -2.43 -6.85
N TRP A 139 -10.41 -2.45 -5.72
CA TRP A 139 -9.38 -1.45 -5.42
C TRP A 139 -8.13 -1.63 -6.26
N GLY A 140 -7.69 -2.86 -6.51
CA GLY A 140 -6.57 -3.17 -7.38
C GLY A 140 -6.78 -2.62 -8.79
N VAL A 141 -7.94 -2.89 -9.40
CA VAL A 141 -8.27 -2.35 -10.73
C VAL A 141 -8.35 -0.83 -10.71
N ARG A 142 -8.98 -0.25 -9.67
CA ARG A 142 -9.16 1.19 -9.57
C ARG A 142 -7.83 1.96 -9.48
N PHE A 143 -6.90 1.49 -8.65
CA PHE A 143 -5.57 2.08 -8.50
C PHE A 143 -4.73 1.88 -9.76
N ALA A 144 -4.81 0.70 -10.38
CA ALA A 144 -4.10 0.42 -11.63
C ALA A 144 -4.56 1.34 -12.76
N LEU A 145 -5.87 1.55 -12.91
CA LEU A 145 -6.43 2.50 -13.88
C LEU A 145 -5.99 3.94 -13.60
N ALA A 146 -6.00 4.36 -12.33
CA ALA A 146 -5.55 5.71 -11.94
C ALA A 146 -4.09 5.97 -12.33
N GLY A 147 -3.23 4.94 -12.23
CA GLY A 147 -1.83 5.02 -12.62
C GLY A 147 -1.53 4.70 -14.09
N GLY A 148 -2.54 4.37 -14.91
CA GLY A 148 -2.34 3.93 -16.30
C GLY A 148 -1.56 2.61 -16.42
N ARG A 149 -1.63 1.74 -15.42
CA ARG A 149 -0.83 0.52 -15.28
C ARG A 149 -1.55 -0.70 -15.82
N GLN A 150 -1.58 -0.84 -17.15
CA GLN A 150 -2.22 -1.99 -17.81
C GLN A 150 -1.58 -3.32 -17.41
N ASP A 151 -0.27 -3.33 -17.14
CA ASP A 151 0.46 -4.51 -16.68
C ASP A 151 -0.09 -5.07 -15.36
N ILE A 152 -0.50 -4.19 -14.44
CA ILE A 152 -1.15 -4.57 -13.18
C ILE A 152 -2.54 -5.13 -13.45
N ILE A 153 -3.31 -4.51 -14.35
CA ILE A 153 -4.65 -4.98 -14.71
C ILE A 153 -4.60 -6.39 -15.28
N ASP A 154 -3.64 -6.69 -16.14
CA ASP A 154 -3.48 -8.02 -16.75
C ASP A 154 -3.12 -9.09 -15.70
N ARG A 155 -2.26 -8.76 -14.72
CA ARG A 155 -1.93 -9.64 -13.60
C ARG A 155 -3.13 -9.86 -12.66
N ILE A 156 -3.85 -8.81 -12.32
CA ILE A 156 -5.08 -8.88 -11.52
C ILE A 156 -6.13 -9.72 -12.23
N ARG A 157 -6.27 -9.57 -13.56
CA ARG A 157 -7.16 -10.41 -14.37
C ARG A 157 -6.76 -11.88 -14.30
N LEU A 158 -5.47 -12.19 -14.46
CA LEU A 158 -4.96 -13.55 -14.35
C LEU A 158 -5.28 -14.16 -12.98
N TRP A 159 -5.07 -13.41 -11.90
CA TRP A 159 -5.48 -13.81 -10.56
C TRP A 159 -6.98 -14.07 -10.45
N SER A 160 -7.80 -13.11 -10.90
CA SER A 160 -9.25 -13.17 -10.73
C SER A 160 -9.90 -14.36 -11.42
N LEU A 161 -9.32 -14.82 -12.54
CA LEU A 161 -9.83 -15.93 -13.34
C LEU A 161 -9.39 -17.30 -12.82
N ASN A 162 -8.21 -17.38 -12.17
CA ASN A 162 -7.58 -18.67 -11.89
C ASN A 162 -7.45 -19.00 -10.40
N ALA A 163 -7.34 -17.99 -9.54
CA ALA A 163 -6.98 -18.21 -8.13
C ALA A 163 -7.66 -17.24 -7.16
N ARG A 164 -8.73 -16.54 -7.58
CA ARG A 164 -9.48 -15.61 -6.72
C ARG A 164 -9.85 -16.26 -5.40
N ASP A 165 -10.67 -17.31 -5.44
CA ASP A 165 -11.22 -17.92 -4.23
C ASP A 165 -10.15 -18.49 -3.29
N PHE A 166 -9.04 -18.97 -3.86
CA PHE A 166 -7.91 -19.52 -3.11
C PHE A 166 -7.04 -18.43 -2.45
N LEU A 167 -6.79 -17.31 -3.14
CA LEU A 167 -5.91 -16.23 -2.67
C LEU A 167 -6.66 -15.08 -1.97
N ASN A 168 -8.00 -15.13 -1.87
CA ASN A 168 -8.82 -14.13 -1.18
C ASN A 168 -8.55 -14.02 0.34
N GLY A 169 -7.83 -15.00 0.92
CA GLY A 169 -7.51 -15.07 2.34
C GLY A 169 -6.10 -14.56 2.68
N LYS A 170 -5.50 -15.13 3.73
CA LYS A 170 -4.10 -14.87 4.06
C LYS A 170 -3.22 -15.52 2.98
N ILE A 171 -2.68 -14.71 2.09
CA ILE A 171 -1.65 -15.13 1.14
C ILE A 171 -0.34 -15.31 1.91
N ASP A 172 0.10 -16.55 2.06
CA ASP A 172 1.39 -16.90 2.68
C ASP A 172 2.52 -16.78 1.65
N ALA A 173 2.70 -15.55 1.16
CA ALA A 173 3.77 -15.20 0.26
C ALA A 173 4.31 -13.79 0.56
N GLN A 174 5.61 -13.62 0.38
CA GLN A 174 6.29 -12.33 0.40
C GLN A 174 6.95 -12.09 -0.95
N MET A 175 6.93 -10.84 -1.41
CA MET A 175 7.55 -10.45 -2.67
C MET A 175 8.48 -9.26 -2.44
N VAL A 176 9.66 -9.30 -3.05
CA VAL A 176 10.57 -8.15 -3.11
C VAL A 176 11.08 -7.96 -4.53
N LEU A 177 10.97 -6.73 -5.03
CA LEU A 177 11.55 -6.30 -6.30
C LEU A 177 12.96 -5.76 -6.08
N THR A 178 13.93 -6.23 -6.85
CA THR A 178 15.32 -5.78 -6.74
C THR A 178 16.02 -5.86 -8.09
N ALA A 179 17.01 -5.00 -8.32
CA ALA A 179 17.94 -5.15 -9.45
C ALA A 179 18.96 -6.28 -9.22
N SER A 180 19.03 -6.84 -8.00
CA SER A 180 19.96 -7.90 -7.64
C SER A 180 19.52 -9.27 -8.17
N GLN A 181 20.51 -10.03 -8.61
CA GLN A 181 20.37 -11.45 -8.95
C GLN A 181 20.45 -12.37 -7.72
N THR A 182 20.67 -11.81 -6.54
CA THR A 182 20.64 -12.54 -5.27
C THR A 182 19.41 -12.15 -4.45
N PRO A 183 18.86 -13.08 -3.66
CA PRO A 183 17.71 -12.79 -2.84
C PRO A 183 18.04 -11.72 -1.78
N PRO A 184 17.15 -10.74 -1.59
CA PRO A 184 17.36 -9.67 -0.62
C PRO A 184 17.36 -10.21 0.82
N PRO A 185 18.28 -9.76 1.70
CA PRO A 185 18.38 -10.26 3.09
C PRO A 185 17.06 -10.14 3.88
N GLN A 186 16.26 -9.12 3.59
CA GLN A 186 14.97 -8.87 4.22
C GLN A 186 14.00 -10.04 4.04
N LEU A 187 14.12 -10.77 2.93
CA LEU A 187 13.28 -11.90 2.57
C LEU A 187 13.78 -13.21 3.21
N LEU A 188 15.01 -13.23 3.76
CA LEU A 188 15.67 -14.41 4.30
C LEU A 188 15.72 -14.44 5.83
N ASN A 189 15.20 -13.41 6.51
CA ASN A 189 15.33 -13.21 7.96
C ASN A 189 14.87 -14.43 8.79
N GLY A 190 15.80 -15.32 9.11
CA GLY A 190 15.64 -16.42 10.06
C GLY A 190 14.89 -17.66 9.56
N GLN A 191 14.55 -17.76 8.27
CA GLN A 191 13.86 -18.93 7.73
C GLN A 191 14.84 -19.95 7.16
N SER A 192 14.66 -21.24 7.49
CA SER A 192 15.34 -22.35 6.80
C SER A 192 14.82 -22.41 5.37
N LEU A 193 15.63 -21.94 4.42
CA LEU A 193 15.25 -21.90 3.02
C LEU A 193 15.33 -23.31 2.42
N GLY A 194 14.28 -23.70 1.71
CA GLY A 194 14.37 -24.77 0.72
C GLY A 194 15.27 -24.37 -0.47
N PRO A 195 15.51 -25.28 -1.42
CA PRO A 195 16.34 -24.99 -2.59
C PRO A 195 15.84 -23.77 -3.38
N GLN A 196 16.77 -22.93 -3.84
CA GLN A 196 16.48 -21.82 -4.77
C GLN A 196 16.04 -22.39 -6.11
N ARG A 197 14.99 -21.84 -6.71
CA ARG A 197 14.43 -22.37 -7.96
C ARG A 197 14.21 -21.29 -9.03
N PRO A 198 14.56 -21.58 -10.30
CA PRO A 198 14.06 -20.81 -11.42
C PRO A 198 12.55 -21.06 -11.57
N VAL A 199 11.83 -20.07 -12.10
CA VAL A 199 10.36 -20.10 -12.26
C VAL A 199 9.85 -21.31 -13.04
N ASP A 200 10.59 -21.72 -14.06
CA ASP A 200 10.21 -22.85 -14.94
C ASP A 200 10.75 -24.20 -14.44
N GLY A 201 11.34 -24.25 -13.25
CA GLY A 201 11.75 -25.51 -12.62
C GLY A 201 10.52 -26.32 -12.18
N GLU A 202 10.32 -27.49 -12.78
CA GLU A 202 9.38 -28.50 -12.27
C GLU A 202 9.78 -28.88 -10.83
N PRO A 203 8.86 -28.88 -9.85
CA PRO A 203 9.18 -29.42 -8.54
C PRO A 203 9.34 -30.94 -8.67
N GLU A 204 10.50 -31.49 -8.30
CA GLU A 204 10.56 -32.93 -8.02
C GLU A 204 9.52 -33.23 -6.92
N GLU A 205 8.59 -34.13 -7.22
CA GLU A 205 7.43 -34.47 -6.36
C GLU A 205 7.84 -34.87 -4.92
N SER A 206 9.11 -35.23 -4.72
CA SER A 206 9.67 -35.66 -3.45
C SER A 206 10.06 -34.54 -2.46
N GLU A 207 10.10 -33.26 -2.88
CA GLU A 207 10.71 -32.20 -2.06
C GLU A 207 9.76 -31.06 -1.63
N ALA A 208 8.59 -30.93 -2.26
CA ALA A 208 7.62 -29.89 -1.91
C ALA A 208 6.63 -30.41 -0.86
N GLY A 209 7.12 -30.69 0.35
CA GLY A 209 6.24 -30.97 1.49
C GLY A 209 5.38 -29.75 1.86
N PRO A 210 4.27 -29.94 2.58
CA PRO A 210 3.41 -28.83 3.06
C PRO A 210 4.19 -27.79 3.88
N ASP A 211 5.26 -28.21 4.56
CA ASP A 211 6.10 -27.34 5.41
C ASP A 211 7.33 -26.74 4.68
N THR A 212 7.42 -26.87 3.35
CA THR A 212 8.57 -26.37 2.59
C THR A 212 8.35 -24.92 2.17
N THR A 213 9.25 -24.02 2.56
CA THR A 213 9.29 -22.65 2.02
C THR A 213 10.15 -22.61 0.77
N LEU A 214 9.59 -22.11 -0.32
CA LEU A 214 10.24 -21.97 -1.63
C LEU A 214 10.65 -20.53 -1.87
N LEU A 215 11.82 -20.38 -2.49
CA LEU A 215 12.33 -19.11 -2.99
C LEU A 215 12.36 -19.15 -4.52
N VAL A 216 11.51 -18.35 -5.15
CA VAL A 216 11.31 -18.33 -6.60
C VAL A 216 11.71 -16.96 -7.15
N ARG A 217 12.51 -16.95 -8.23
CA ARG A 217 12.95 -15.72 -8.91
C ARG A 217 12.29 -15.58 -10.27
N TYR A 218 11.56 -14.49 -10.46
CA TYR A 218 11.00 -14.10 -11.75
C TYR A 218 11.73 -12.88 -12.33
N ASP A 219 12.32 -13.05 -13.50
CA ASP A 219 12.95 -11.96 -14.23
C ASP A 219 11.88 -11.20 -15.04
N ALA A 220 11.50 -10.02 -14.59
CA ALA A 220 10.53 -9.20 -15.30
C ALA A 220 11.17 -8.66 -16.59
N VAL A 221 10.54 -8.94 -17.74
CA VAL A 221 11.05 -8.53 -19.05
C VAL A 221 11.00 -7.01 -19.20
N LYS A 222 12.09 -6.41 -19.70
CA LYS A 222 12.26 -4.96 -19.86
C LYS A 222 11.37 -4.38 -20.96
N PRO A 223 10.72 -3.22 -20.73
CA PRO A 223 10.58 -2.22 -21.77
C PRO A 223 11.87 -1.36 -21.83
N PHE A 224 12.50 -1.30 -23.01
CA PHE A 224 13.49 -0.28 -23.40
C PHE A 224 14.64 0.05 -22.42
N GLY A 225 15.71 -0.74 -22.43
CA GLY A 225 17.02 -0.31 -21.92
C GLY A 225 17.18 -0.12 -20.40
N GLN A 226 16.12 -0.27 -19.61
CA GLN A 226 16.17 -0.12 -18.15
C GLN A 226 16.93 -1.28 -17.47
N THR A 227 17.42 -1.05 -16.24
CA THR A 227 18.04 -2.10 -15.41
C THR A 227 17.05 -3.26 -15.22
N PRO A 228 17.44 -4.53 -15.45
CA PRO A 228 16.53 -5.65 -15.25
C PRO A 228 16.16 -5.74 -13.78
N LEU A 229 14.86 -5.76 -13.47
CA LEU A 229 14.36 -6.02 -12.13
C LEU A 229 13.99 -7.50 -12.01
N SER A 230 14.43 -8.10 -10.92
CA SER A 230 14.05 -9.45 -10.49
C SER A 230 13.03 -9.33 -9.38
N ALA A 231 11.94 -10.07 -9.51
CA ALA A 231 10.96 -10.28 -8.45
C ALA A 231 11.29 -11.58 -7.72
N TRP A 232 11.57 -11.47 -6.42
CA TRP A 232 11.81 -12.62 -5.55
C TRP A 232 10.57 -12.91 -4.74
N PHE A 233 10.15 -14.17 -4.75
CA PHE A 233 8.99 -14.64 -4.01
C PHE A 233 9.42 -15.68 -2.98
N LEU A 234 9.02 -15.45 -1.74
CA LEU A 234 9.04 -16.45 -0.68
C LEU A 234 7.62 -16.97 -0.52
N LEU A 235 7.37 -18.25 -0.75
CA LEU A 235 6.02 -18.82 -0.64
C LEU A 235 6.04 -20.28 -0.16
N SER A 236 4.93 -20.77 0.38
CA SER A 236 4.83 -22.17 0.77
C SER A 236 4.76 -23.12 -0.45
N GLY A 237 5.27 -24.34 -0.28
CA GLY A 237 5.22 -25.39 -1.28
C GLY A 237 3.79 -25.80 -1.65
N ASP A 238 2.87 -25.73 -0.69
CA ASP A 238 1.43 -25.94 -0.94
C ASP A 238 0.84 -24.89 -1.88
N LEU A 239 1.14 -23.61 -1.62
CA LEU A 239 0.72 -22.50 -2.48
C LEU A 239 1.29 -22.67 -3.89
N TRP A 240 2.58 -23.00 -4.02
CA TRP A 240 3.21 -23.26 -5.31
C TRP A 240 2.56 -24.41 -6.07
N ARG A 241 2.40 -25.56 -5.41
CA ARG A 241 1.75 -26.75 -6.01
C ARG A 241 0.34 -26.44 -6.46
N HIS A 242 -0.43 -25.69 -5.67
CA HIS A 242 -1.80 -25.35 -6.02
C HIS A 242 -1.87 -24.48 -7.28
N LEU A 243 -1.03 -23.44 -7.37
CA LEU A 243 -0.98 -22.57 -8.56
C LEU A 243 -0.50 -23.33 -9.80
N ARG A 244 0.52 -24.18 -9.67
CA ARG A 244 1.11 -24.96 -10.77
C ARG A 244 0.20 -26.06 -11.31
N LYS A 245 -0.89 -26.42 -10.63
CA LYS A 245 -1.89 -27.37 -11.17
C LYS A 245 -2.56 -26.85 -12.45
N PHE A 246 -2.69 -25.54 -12.58
CA PHE A 246 -3.47 -24.91 -13.64
C PHE A 246 -2.69 -23.87 -14.44
N LEU A 247 -1.53 -23.43 -13.95
CA LEU A 247 -0.74 -22.34 -14.51
C LEU A 247 0.71 -22.78 -14.79
N SER A 248 1.31 -22.24 -15.85
CA SER A 248 2.76 -22.29 -16.04
C SER A 248 3.50 -21.61 -14.87
N GLY A 249 4.81 -21.83 -14.73
CA GLY A 249 5.59 -21.20 -13.66
C GLY A 249 5.48 -19.68 -13.70
N GLY A 250 5.65 -19.09 -14.88
CA GLY A 250 5.51 -17.65 -15.10
C GLY A 250 4.10 -17.14 -14.78
N GLU A 251 3.06 -17.84 -15.24
CA GLU A 251 1.67 -17.46 -14.94
C GLU A 251 1.34 -17.59 -13.45
N ALA A 252 1.85 -18.61 -12.77
CA ALA A 252 1.66 -18.79 -11.33
C ALA A 252 2.24 -17.59 -10.55
N ILE A 253 3.43 -17.12 -10.94
CA ILE A 253 4.03 -15.93 -10.34
C ILE A 253 3.27 -14.65 -10.68
N LEU A 254 2.89 -14.44 -11.94
CA LEU A 254 2.14 -13.26 -12.34
C LEU A 254 0.75 -13.22 -11.67
N CYS A 255 0.12 -14.38 -11.50
CA CYS A 255 -1.13 -14.55 -10.77
C CYS A 255 -0.95 -14.18 -9.28
N LEU A 256 0.08 -14.71 -8.62
CA LEU A 256 0.38 -14.37 -7.24
C LEU A 256 0.68 -12.88 -7.06
N TRP A 257 1.45 -12.29 -7.98
CA TRP A 257 1.79 -10.87 -7.98
C TRP A 257 0.53 -10.01 -8.13
N GLY A 258 -0.37 -10.33 -9.07
CA GLY A 258 -1.65 -9.62 -9.21
C GLY A 258 -2.51 -9.65 -7.95
N ALA A 259 -2.53 -10.78 -7.24
CA ALA A 259 -3.24 -10.90 -5.96
C ALA A 259 -2.62 -10.00 -4.86
N LEU A 260 -1.29 -9.95 -4.79
CA LEU A 260 -0.58 -9.09 -3.83
C LEU A 260 -0.81 -7.60 -4.13
N GLU A 261 -0.79 -7.20 -5.41
CA GLU A 261 -1.08 -5.81 -5.83
C GLU A 261 -2.53 -5.40 -5.50
N ALA A 262 -3.49 -6.29 -5.72
CA ALA A 262 -4.89 -6.05 -5.36
C ALA A 262 -5.07 -5.92 -3.83
N ARG A 263 -4.35 -6.73 -3.04
CA ARG A 263 -4.36 -6.63 -1.57
C ARG A 263 -3.73 -5.33 -1.09
N GLU A 264 -2.57 -4.96 -1.62
CA GLU A 264 -1.89 -3.70 -1.28
C GLU A 264 -2.76 -2.50 -1.62
N ALA A 265 -3.39 -2.47 -2.79
CA ALA A 265 -4.31 -1.40 -3.17
C ALA A 265 -5.50 -1.30 -2.22
N TRP A 266 -6.05 -2.44 -1.76
CA TRP A 266 -7.11 -2.44 -0.76
C TRP A 266 -6.62 -1.94 0.60
N GLU A 267 -5.46 -2.37 1.08
CA GLU A 267 -4.85 -1.86 2.31
C GLU A 267 -4.62 -0.34 2.22
N GLN A 268 -4.10 0.13 1.09
CA GLN A 268 -3.89 1.55 0.81
C GLN A 268 -5.22 2.32 0.77
N SER A 269 -6.29 1.73 0.24
CA SER A 269 -7.61 2.38 0.20
C SER A 269 -8.16 2.72 1.58
N ARG A 270 -7.81 1.94 2.61
CA ARG A 270 -8.21 2.18 4.01
C ARG A 270 -7.60 3.45 4.59
N ARG A 271 -6.52 3.97 3.99
CA ARG A 271 -5.91 5.25 4.38
C ARG A 271 -6.77 6.45 3.94
N TYR A 272 -7.57 6.29 2.89
CA TYR A 272 -8.49 7.34 2.39
C TYR A 272 -9.84 7.31 3.09
N CYS A 273 -10.30 6.12 3.48
CA CYS A 273 -11.53 5.91 4.23
C CYS A 273 -11.20 5.16 5.52
N PRO A 274 -10.65 5.83 6.55
CA PRO A 274 -10.42 5.19 7.84
C PRO A 274 -11.77 4.66 8.34
N PRO A 275 -11.81 3.47 8.97
CA PRO A 275 -13.02 3.02 9.64
C PRO A 275 -13.43 4.16 10.56
N SER A 276 -14.64 4.68 10.37
CA SER A 276 -15.19 5.75 11.18
C SER A 276 -14.86 5.42 12.62
N SER A 277 -14.01 6.24 13.25
CA SER A 277 -13.80 6.18 14.69
C SER A 277 -15.20 6.12 15.28
N GLU A 278 -15.56 5.01 15.91
CA GLU A 278 -16.71 4.99 16.81
C GLU A 278 -16.57 6.25 17.65
N PRO A 279 -17.63 7.06 17.81
CA PRO A 279 -17.56 8.19 18.70
C PRO A 279 -17.05 7.64 20.02
N ALA A 280 -15.85 8.07 20.42
CA ALA A 280 -15.30 7.73 21.71
C ALA A 280 -16.40 8.04 22.71
N ASP A 281 -16.85 7.01 23.43
CA ASP A 281 -17.91 7.09 24.41
C ASP A 281 -17.54 8.21 25.40
N THR A 282 -18.05 9.42 25.14
CA THR A 282 -18.01 10.54 26.08
C THR A 282 -19.11 10.28 27.09
N SER A 283 -18.95 9.21 27.85
CA SER A 283 -19.75 8.90 29.02
C SER A 283 -18.84 8.32 30.10
N SER A 284 -17.86 9.12 30.53
CA SER A 284 -17.20 8.91 31.81
C SER A 284 -16.51 10.16 32.35
N VAL A 285 -17.14 11.34 32.29
CA VAL A 285 -16.82 12.44 33.21
C VAL A 285 -18.12 13.18 33.58
N LEU A 286 -18.39 13.24 34.89
CA LEU A 286 -19.42 13.98 35.64
C LEU A 286 -20.70 13.22 36.03
N CYS A 287 -20.62 12.42 37.10
CA CYS A 287 -21.04 12.80 38.47
C CYS A 287 -20.50 11.77 39.48
#